data_AF-A0A450UAU8-F1
#
_entry.id   AF-A0A450UAU8-F1
#
_cell.length_a   1.000
_cell.length_b   1.000
_cell.length_c   1.000
_cell.angle_alpha   90.00
_cell.angle_beta   90.00
_cell.angle_gamma   90.00
#
_symmetry.space_group_name_H-M   'P 1'
#
loop_
_entity.id
_entity.type
_entity.pdbx_description
1 polymer ?
#
loop_
_entity_poly.entity_id
_entity_poly.type
_entity_poly.pdbx_seq_one_letter_code
_entity_poly.pdbx_strand_id
1 'polypeptide(L)' 'MTMINSIQIAQMSRDEKPRAMETLWVDSSEDDTEINSPAWHNEVLEETKARVIAGEEGVEDWEAAKQSLRRGS' A
#
# COMPACT_ATOMS: atom_id res chain seq x y z
N MET A 1 -14.82 10.13 20.64
CA MET A 1 -13.83 10.04 19.55
C MET A 1 -13.89 11.35 18.76
N THR A 2 -12.82 12.13 18.73
CA THR A 2 -12.78 13.35 17.91
C THR A 2 -12.38 12.95 16.49
N MET A 3 -13.27 13.12 15.53
CA MET A 3 -12.96 12.85 14.12
C MET A 3 -12.03 13.92 13.58
N ILE A 4 -10.97 13.51 12.88
CA ILE A 4 -10.17 14.44 12.07
C ILE A 4 -11.08 14.98 10.97
N ASN A 5 -11.22 16.30 10.88
CA ASN A 5 -12.07 16.92 9.88
C ASN A 5 -11.25 17.61 8.77
N SER A 6 -11.93 17.90 7.65
CA SER A 6 -11.30 18.49 6.47
C SER A 6 -10.66 19.86 6.74
N ILE A 7 -11.16 20.61 7.73
CA ILE A 7 -10.62 21.92 8.12
C ILE A 7 -9.23 21.75 8.75
N GLN A 8 -9.06 20.76 9.64
CA GLN A 8 -7.77 20.46 10.27
C GLN A 8 -6.73 20.02 9.22
N ILE A 9 -7.12 19.18 8.25
CA ILE A 9 -6.24 18.77 7.16
C ILE A 9 -5.88 19.94 6.24
N ALA A 10 -6.82 20.87 5.99
CA ALA A 10 -6.57 22.04 5.16
C ALA A 10 -5.53 22.99 5.78
N GLN A 11 -5.48 23.05 7.12
CA GLN A 11 -4.55 23.90 7.88
C GLN A 11 -3.13 23.32 7.99
N MET A 12 -2.95 22.03 7.72
CA MET A 12 -1.62 21.41 7.71
C MET A 12 -0.73 22.00 6.61
N SER A 13 0.54 22.18 6.94
CA SER A 13 1.58 22.52 5.98
C SER A 13 1.74 21.39 4.93
N ARG A 14 2.45 21.69 3.83
CA ARG A 14 2.71 20.70 2.79
C ARG A 14 3.49 19.48 3.30
N ASP A 15 4.37 19.67 4.29
CA ASP A 15 5.19 18.62 4.87
C ASP A 15 4.48 17.88 6.02
N GLU A 16 3.50 18.49 6.68
CA GLU A 16 2.68 17.85 7.71
C GLU A 16 1.69 16.84 7.15
N LYS A 17 1.08 17.13 5.99
CA LYS A 17 0.11 16.24 5.32
C LYS A 17 0.62 14.81 5.08
N PRO A 18 1.80 14.59 4.46
CA PRO A 18 2.30 13.23 4.24
C PRO A 18 2.65 12.53 5.55
N ARG A 19 3.15 13.25 6.58
CA ARG A 19 3.41 12.64 7.90
C ARG A 19 2.12 12.18 8.58
N ALA A 20 1.07 13.01 8.53
CA ALA A 20 -0.24 12.64 9.05
C ALA A 20 -0.83 11.44 8.29
N MET A 21 -0.66 11.38 6.97
CA MET A 21 -1.08 10.24 6.15
C MET A 21 -0.34 8.96 6.54
N GLU A 22 0.98 9.03 6.76
CA GLU A 22 1.80 7.90 7.20
C GLU A 22 1.35 7.39 8.57
N THR A 23 1.13 8.29 9.53
CA THR A 23 0.66 7.91 10.87
C THR A 23 -0.72 7.24 10.81
N LEU A 24 -1.64 7.78 10.01
CA LEU A 24 -2.96 7.17 9.81
C LEU A 24 -2.87 5.80 9.13
N TRP A 25 -1.97 5.66 8.16
CA TRP A 25 -1.73 4.41 7.46
C TRP A 25 -1.18 3.34 8.41
N VAL A 26 -0.16 3.65 9.19
CA VAL A 26 0.44 2.73 10.17
C VAL A 26 -0.62 2.29 11.19
N ASP A 27 -1.31 3.24 11.82
CA ASP A 27 -2.37 2.97 12.81
C ASP A 27 -3.49 2.08 12.23
N SER A 28 -3.93 2.35 10.99
CA SER A 28 -4.95 1.54 10.32
C SER A 28 -4.45 0.17 9.86
N SER A 29 -3.14 0.00 9.69
CA SER A 29 -2.51 -1.27 9.26
C SER A 29 -2.20 -2.20 10.43
N GLU A 30 -2.09 -1.67 11.65
CA GLU A 30 -1.86 -2.45 12.87
C GLU A 30 -3.14 -3.13 13.37
N ASP A 31 -4.30 -2.53 13.11
CA ASP A 31 -5.61 -3.09 13.43
C ASP A 31 -6.12 -3.92 12.24
N ASP A 32 -5.53 -5.10 12.04
CA ASP A 32 -5.85 -6.10 11.02
C ASP A 32 -7.22 -6.79 11.28
N THR A 33 -8.18 -6.03 11.81
CA THR A 33 -9.54 -6.47 12.07
C THR A 33 -10.29 -6.68 10.76
N GLU A 34 -10.11 -7.88 10.21
CA GLU A 34 -11.03 -8.59 9.33
C GLU A 34 -11.57 -7.73 8.18
N ILE A 35 -10.68 -7.04 7.46
CA ILE A 35 -11.00 -6.61 6.10
C ILE A 35 -11.17 -7.88 5.28
N ASN A 36 -12.42 -8.29 5.08
CA ASN A 36 -12.76 -9.39 4.21
C ASN A 36 -12.18 -9.10 2.83
N SER A 37 -11.19 -9.92 2.44
CA SER A 37 -10.62 -9.83 1.10
C SER A 37 -11.75 -9.95 0.07
N PRO A 38 -11.75 -9.13 -1.00
CA PRO A 38 -12.71 -9.28 -2.08
C PRO A 38 -12.69 -10.70 -2.65
N ALA A 39 -13.83 -11.17 -3.18
CA ALA A 39 -13.94 -12.54 -3.71
C ALA A 39 -12.87 -12.88 -4.77
N TRP A 40 -12.44 -11.89 -5.55
CA TRP A 40 -11.43 -12.04 -6.59
C TRP A 40 -9.99 -12.17 -6.05
N HIS A 41 -9.74 -11.80 -4.79
CA HIS A 41 -8.38 -11.71 -4.24
C HIS A 41 -7.64 -13.05 -4.29
N ASN A 42 -8.31 -14.15 -3.93
CA ASN A 42 -7.71 -15.48 -4.00
C ASN A 42 -7.44 -15.93 -5.44
N GLU A 43 -8.33 -15.60 -6.38
CA GLU A 43 -8.15 -15.98 -7.79
C GLU A 43 -6.89 -15.34 -8.38
N VAL A 44 -6.70 -14.04 -8.14
CA VAL A 44 -5.52 -13.30 -8.61
C VAL A 44 -4.24 -13.81 -7.93
N LEU A 45 -4.30 -14.14 -6.63
CA LEU A 45 -3.15 -14.72 -5.92
C LEU A 45 -2.73 -16.07 -6.51
N GLU A 46 -3.67 -16.97 -6.79
CA GLU A 46 -3.37 -18.27 -7.39
C GLU A 46 -2.84 -18.13 -8.82
N GLU A 47 -3.41 -17.23 -9.62
CA GLU A 47 -2.92 -16.95 -10.98
C GLU A 47 -1.46 -16.43 -10.95
N THR A 48 -1.17 -15.50 -10.04
CA THR A 48 0.18 -14.93 -9.85
C THR A 48 1.17 -16.01 -9.41
N LYS A 49 0.78 -16.86 -8.44
CA LYS A 49 1.62 -18.00 -8.03
C LYS A 49 1.91 -18.95 -9.19
N ALA A 50 0.92 -19.24 -10.03
CA ALA A 50 1.10 -20.10 -11.19
C ALA A 50 2.11 -19.50 -12.19
N ARG A 51 2.02 -18.19 -12.47
CA ARG A 51 2.96 -17.49 -13.36
C ARG A 51 4.38 -17.45 -12.80
N VAL A 52 4.54 -17.27 -11.48
CA VAL A 52 5.85 -17.36 -10.82
C VAL A 52 6.45 -18.76 -10.94
N ILE A 53 5.65 -19.81 -10.70
CA ILE A 53 6.11 -21.21 -10.84
C ILE A 53 6.47 -21.53 -12.31
N ALA A 54 5.71 -21.00 -13.26
CA ALA A 54 5.98 -21.14 -14.69
C ALA A 54 7.21 -20.34 -15.17
N GLY A 55 7.76 -19.45 -14.34
CA GLY A 55 8.85 -18.55 -14.70
C GLY A 55 8.44 -17.37 -15.58
N GLU A 56 7.13 -17.13 -15.70
CA GLU A 56 6.54 -16.01 -16.45
C GLU A 56 6.53 -14.71 -15.64
N GLU A 57 6.66 -14.81 -14.31
CA GLU A 57 6.83 -13.70 -13.38
C GLU A 57 8.00 -13.94 -12.43
N GLY A 58 8.74 -12.87 -12.11
CA GLY A 58 9.87 -12.90 -11.19
C GLY A 58 9.61 -12.09 -9.93
N VAL A 59 10.20 -12.52 -8.82
CA VAL A 59 10.22 -11.73 -7.58
C VAL A 59 11.41 -10.77 -7.64
N GLU A 60 11.16 -9.48 -7.50
CA GLU A 60 12.19 -8.45 -7.43
C GLU A 60 12.37 -7.95 -5.99
N ASP A 61 13.61 -7.61 -5.63
CA ASP A 61 13.89 -6.92 -4.37
C ASP A 61 13.22 -5.53 -4.36
N TRP A 62 12.59 -5.18 -3.23
CA TRP A 62 11.83 -3.95 -3.10
C TRP A 62 12.67 -2.68 -3.27
N GLU A 63 13.92 -2.68 -2.79
CA GLU A 63 14.82 -1.54 -2.98
C GLU A 63 15.28 -1.43 -4.44
N ALA A 64 15.52 -2.56 -5.10
CA ALA A 64 15.84 -2.60 -6.53
C ALA A 64 14.69 -2.07 -7.40
N ALA A 65 13.45 -2.53 -7.14
CA ALA A 65 12.25 -2.09 -7.86
C ALA A 65 12.04 -0.57 -7.73
N LYS A 66 12.15 -0.03 -6.50
CA LYS A 66 12.05 1.42 -6.26
C LYS A 66 13.12 2.21 -7.03
N GLN A 67 14.33 1.69 -7.13
CA GLN A 67 15.40 2.35 -7.88
C GLN A 67 15.15 2.32 -9.39
N SER A 68 14.57 1.24 -9.92
CA SER A 68 14.17 1.13 -11.34
C SER A 68 13.08 2.14 -11.69
N LEU A 69 12.01 2.19 -10.89
CA LEU A 69 10.89 3.13 -11.09
C LEU A 69 11.33 4.60 -11.02
N ARG A 70 12.28 4.94 -10.15
CA ARG A 70 12.84 6.30 -10.04
C ARG A 70 13.72 6.69 -11.22
N ARG A 71 14.33 5.72 -11.90
CA ARG A 71 15.15 5.96 -13.10
C ARG A 71 14.30 6.17 -14.35
N GLY A 72 13.01 5.82 -14.30
CA GLY A 72 12.09 5.85 -15.43
C GLY A 72 12.39 4.68 -16.37
N SER A 73 11.45 3.74 -16.47
CA SER A 73 11.48 2.68 -17.49
C SER A 73 11.64 3.23 -18.90
#